data_AF-A0A7S2Z0Q1-F1
#
_entry.id   AF-A0A7S2Z0Q1-F1
#
_cell.length_a   1.000
_cell.length_b   1.000
_cell.length_c   1.000
_cell.angle_alpha   90.00
_cell.angle_beta   90.00
_cell.angle_gamma   90.00
#
_symmetry.space_group_name_H-M   'P 1'
#
loop_
_entity.id
_entity.type
_entity.pdbx_description
1 polymer ?
#
loop_
_entity_poly.entity_id
_entity_poly.type
_entity_poly.pdbx_seq_one_letter_code
_entity_poly.pdbx_strand_id
1 'polypeptide(L)'
;ELVEALAEVDDEIAEVFLNDEVPTTEQIKAAIRRATIDLKFVPVFMGSAYKNKGVQRLLEGVVDYLPSPQEVKNTALDVSKEEETPVDIPTDPSLPLVAMAFKLEEGRFGQLTYLRVYQGTLK
;
A
#
# COMPACT_ATOMS: atom_id res chain seq x y z
N GLU A 1 19.29 16.59 -1.02
CA GLU A 1 18.75 15.48 -1.82
C GLU A 1 17.62 14.68 -1.14
N LEU A 2 17.82 13.63 -0.34
CA LEU A 2 16.65 12.85 0.17
C LEU A 2 15.72 13.67 1.08
N VAL A 3 16.26 14.34 2.10
CA VAL A 3 15.46 15.15 3.05
C VAL A 3 14.76 16.30 2.33
N GLU A 4 15.45 16.90 1.35
CA GLU A 4 14.92 17.97 0.51
C GLU A 4 13.76 17.48 -0.39
N ALA A 5 13.91 16.33 -1.05
CA ALA A 5 12.84 15.72 -1.83
C ALA A 5 11.64 15.31 -0.96
N LEU A 6 11.88 14.92 0.30
CA LEU A 6 10.80 14.64 1.25
C LEU A 6 10.12 15.92 1.74
N ALA A 7 10.86 17.01 1.95
CA ALA A 7 10.31 18.30 2.34
C ALA A 7 9.35 18.88 1.28
N GLU A 8 9.48 18.50 0.01
CA GLU A 8 8.54 18.91 -1.04
C GLU A 8 7.18 18.19 -0.96
N VAL A 9 7.09 17.05 -0.28
CA VAL A 9 5.92 16.16 -0.31
C VAL A 9 5.35 15.78 1.07
N ASP A 10 6.05 16.10 2.15
CA ASP A 10 5.68 15.82 3.54
C ASP A 10 5.86 17.07 4.42
N ASP A 11 4.76 17.58 4.97
CA ASP A 11 4.73 18.85 5.71
C ASP A 11 5.57 18.82 7.00
N GLU A 12 5.63 17.66 7.68
CA GLU A 12 6.43 17.51 8.91
C GLU A 12 7.93 17.63 8.62
N ILE A 13 8.40 17.05 7.51
CA ILE A 13 9.79 17.19 7.08
C ILE A 13 10.07 18.59 6.54
N ALA A 14 9.09 19.21 5.87
CA ALA A 14 9.21 20.59 5.40
C ALA A 14 9.49 21.56 6.56
N GLU A 15 8.74 21.43 7.66
CA GLU A 15 8.91 22.28 8.84
C GLU A 15 10.30 22.08 9.49
N VAL A 16 10.73 20.83 9.69
CA VAL A 16 12.06 20.51 10.23
C VAL A 16 13.16 21.09 9.36
N PHE A 17 13.03 20.97 8.03
CA PHE A 17 13.99 21.50 7.07
C PHE A 17 14.06 23.04 7.08
N LEU A 18 12.91 23.72 7.16
CA LEU A 18 12.83 25.19 7.24
C LEU A 18 13.43 25.76 8.53
N ASN A 19 13.45 24.97 9.61
CA ASN A 19 14.04 25.34 10.89
C ASN A 19 15.55 25.02 10.99
N ASP A 20 16.20 24.63 9.88
CA ASP A 20 17.60 24.16 9.84
C ASP A 20 17.89 23.00 10.82
N GLU A 21 16.87 22.19 11.14
CA GLU A 21 16.99 21.03 12.01
C GLU A 21 17.27 19.75 11.21
N VAL A 22 17.98 18.81 11.83
CA VAL A 22 18.28 17.50 11.21
C VAL A 22 17.21 16.50 11.66
N PRO A 23 16.36 15.98 10.74
CA PRO A 23 15.36 14.99 11.11
C PRO A 23 16.03 13.69 11.56
N THR A 24 15.43 13.05 12.56
CA THR A 24 15.85 11.73 13.02
C THR A 24 15.55 10.66 11.97
N THR A 25 16.23 9.52 12.05
CA THR A 25 15.98 8.36 11.17
C THR A 25 14.52 7.91 11.21
N GLU A 26 13.89 7.93 12.38
CA GLU A 26 12.48 7.54 12.53
C GLU A 26 11.53 8.54 11.86
N GLN A 27 11.80 9.85 11.96
CA GLN A 27 11.03 10.88 11.25
C GLN A 27 11.17 10.71 9.73
N ILE A 28 12.38 10.46 9.23
CA ILE A 28 12.61 10.21 7.80
C ILE A 28 11.82 8.98 7.34
N LYS A 29 11.88 7.87 8.09
CA LYS A 29 11.12 6.66 7.75
C LYS A 29 9.61 6.89 7.73
N ALA A 30 9.09 7.58 8.74
CA ALA A 30 7.67 7.91 8.84
C ALA A 30 7.20 8.79 7.67
N ALA A 31 7.98 9.82 7.32
CA ALA A 31 7.71 10.68 6.19
C ALA A 31 7.72 9.94 4.85
N ILE A 32 8.72 9.08 4.63
CA ILE A 32 8.78 8.22 3.44
C ILE A 32 7.51 7.37 3.35
N ARG A 33 7.08 6.74 4.46
CA ARG A 33 5.87 5.91 4.49
C ARG A 33 4.62 6.72 4.13
N ARG A 34 4.37 7.84 4.80
CA ARG A 34 3.21 8.70 4.53
C ARG A 34 3.16 9.15 3.07
N ALA A 35 4.27 9.68 2.57
CA ALA A 35 4.37 10.16 1.20
C ALA A 35 4.26 9.01 0.17
N THR A 36 4.68 7.78 0.52
CA THR A 36 4.51 6.58 -0.32
C THR A 36 3.04 6.15 -0.39
N ILE A 37 2.34 6.12 0.75
CA ILE A 37 0.92 5.75 0.83
C ILE A 37 0.05 6.79 0.09
N ASP A 38 0.41 8.07 0.18
CA ASP A 38 -0.25 9.18 -0.51
C ASP A 38 0.12 9.28 -2.01
N LEU A 39 0.96 8.37 -2.52
CA LEU A 39 1.42 8.32 -3.91
C LEU A 39 2.19 9.57 -4.38
N LYS A 40 2.80 10.32 -3.44
CA LYS A 40 3.61 11.51 -3.74
C LYS A 40 5.11 11.19 -3.84
N PHE A 41 5.53 10.07 -3.29
CA PHE A 41 6.94 9.66 -3.25
C PHE A 41 7.08 8.16 -3.57
N VAL A 42 8.14 7.78 -4.29
CA VAL A 42 8.43 6.38 -4.62
C VAL A 42 9.86 6.04 -4.15
N PRO A 43 10.01 5.26 -3.05
CA PRO A 43 11.32 4.89 -2.55
C PRO A 43 12.06 3.99 -3.55
N VAL A 44 13.26 4.40 -3.97
CA VAL A 44 14.08 3.65 -4.93
C VAL A 44 15.12 2.81 -4.19
N PHE A 45 15.08 1.49 -4.42
CA PHE A 45 16.06 0.54 -3.91
C PHE A 45 16.96 0.01 -5.03
N MET A 46 18.14 -0.50 -4.66
CA MET A 46 19.05 -1.16 -5.60
C MET A 46 19.51 -2.52 -5.11
N GLY A 47 19.79 -3.43 -6.04
CA GLY A 47 20.25 -4.78 -5.73
C GLY A 47 20.40 -5.65 -6.97
N SER A 48 20.78 -6.90 -6.75
CA SER A 48 20.81 -7.95 -7.78
C SER A 48 20.23 -9.22 -7.20
N ALA A 49 19.00 -9.54 -7.60
CA ALA A 49 18.33 -10.78 -7.18
C ALA A 49 19.12 -12.02 -7.59
N TYR A 50 19.65 -12.04 -8.83
CA TYR A 50 20.47 -13.14 -9.33
C TYR A 50 21.71 -13.40 -8.47
N LYS A 51 22.34 -12.36 -7.93
CA LYS A 51 23.51 -12.48 -7.03
C LYS A 51 23.14 -12.50 -5.54
N ASN A 52 21.84 -12.58 -5.21
CA ASN A 52 21.32 -12.53 -3.84
C ASN A 52 21.79 -11.30 -3.04
N LYS A 53 21.84 -10.12 -3.67
CA LYS A 53 22.23 -8.85 -3.02
C LYS A 53 21.08 -7.87 -2.98
N GLY A 54 20.79 -7.32 -1.81
CA GLY A 54 19.77 -6.27 -1.62
C GLY A 54 18.33 -6.77 -1.43
N VAL A 55 18.05 -8.07 -1.67
CA VAL A 55 16.69 -8.63 -1.54
C VAL A 55 16.13 -8.46 -0.12
N GLN A 56 16.93 -8.71 0.92
CA GLN A 56 16.48 -8.52 2.30
C GLN A 56 16.13 -7.05 2.60
N ARG A 57 16.94 -6.10 2.12
CA ARG A 57 16.68 -4.66 2.28
C ARG A 57 15.43 -4.21 1.54
N LEU A 58 15.15 -4.80 0.37
CA LEU A 58 13.90 -4.58 -0.35
C LEU A 58 12.70 -5.11 0.45
N LEU A 59 12.80 -6.29 1.06
CA LEU A 59 11.72 -6.85 1.89
C LEU A 59 11.51 -6.05 3.19
N GLU A 60 12.57 -5.53 3.81
CA GLU A 60 12.47 -4.56 4.91
C GLU A 60 11.69 -3.31 4.43
N GLY A 61 12.04 -2.79 3.25
CA GLY A 61 11.34 -1.64 2.65
C GLY A 61 9.86 -1.87 2.35
N VAL A 62 9.47 -3.11 2.00
CA VAL A 62 8.06 -3.48 1.84
C VAL A 62 7.29 -3.30 3.14
N VAL A 63 7.85 -3.75 4.27
CA VAL A 63 7.21 -3.60 5.58
C VAL A 63 7.20 -2.14 6.01
N ASP A 64 8.33 -1.45 5.84
CA ASP A 64 8.50 -0.07 6.31
C ASP A 64 7.59 0.91 5.53
N TYR A 65 7.43 0.74 4.22
CA TYR A 65 6.86 1.80 3.36
C TYR A 65 5.57 1.44 2.60
N LEU A 66 5.24 0.16 2.38
CA LEU A 66 4.00 -0.20 1.69
C LEU A 66 2.80 -0.26 2.63
N PRO A 67 1.59 0.07 2.12
CA PRO A 67 0.38 0.07 2.93
C PRO A 67 -0.10 -1.35 3.27
N SER A 68 -0.71 -1.47 4.43
CA SER A 68 -1.63 -2.53 4.81
C SER A 68 -2.99 -2.32 4.14
N PRO A 69 -3.84 -3.37 4.04
CA PRO A 69 -5.16 -3.25 3.42
C PRO A 69 -6.06 -2.16 4.02
N GLN A 70 -5.91 -1.85 5.31
CA GLN A 70 -6.68 -0.82 6.02
C GLN A 70 -6.24 0.61 5.67
N GLU A 71 -5.01 0.79 5.20
CA GLU A 71 -4.46 2.10 4.82
C GLU A 71 -4.82 2.50 3.39
N VAL A 72 -5.56 1.66 2.67
CA VAL A 72 -6.03 1.92 1.30
C VAL A 72 -7.55 2.01 1.27
N LYS A 73 -8.08 3.05 0.61
CA LYS A 73 -9.52 3.19 0.38
C LYS A 73 -9.96 2.32 -0.78
N ASN A 74 -10.87 1.38 -0.53
CA ASN A 74 -11.51 0.56 -1.55
C ASN A 74 -12.95 1.04 -1.75
N THR A 75 -13.38 1.14 -3.00
CA THR A 75 -14.76 1.47 -3.36
C THR A 75 -15.28 0.48 -4.39
N ALA A 76 -16.59 0.31 -4.46
CA ALA A 76 -17.26 -0.52 -5.46
C ALA A 76 -18.54 0.16 -5.96
N LEU A 77 -19.05 -0.28 -7.12
CA LEU A 77 -20.33 0.15 -7.64
C LEU A 77 -21.42 -0.86 -7.24
N ASP A 78 -22.54 -0.34 -6.74
CA ASP A 78 -23.71 -1.15 -6.42
C ASP A 78 -24.61 -1.26 -7.67
N VAL A 79 -24.44 -2.35 -8.41
CA VAL A 79 -25.21 -2.62 -9.65
C VAL A 79 -26.70 -2.84 -9.43
N SER A 80 -27.17 -2.92 -8.17
CA SER A 80 -28.60 -3.02 -7.85
C SER A 80 -29.31 -1.66 -7.86
N LYS A 81 -28.55 -0.56 -7.86
CA LYS A 81 -29.07 0.80 -7.88
C LYS A 81 -28.94 1.39 -9.28
N GLU A 82 -29.90 2.23 -9.66
CA GLU A 82 -29.84 2.97 -10.93
C GLU A 82 -28.76 4.06 -10.93
N GLU A 83 -28.39 4.56 -9.76
CA GLU A 83 -27.30 5.53 -9.59
C GLU A 83 -25.95 4.82 -9.42
N GLU A 84 -24.98 5.16 -10.28
CA GLU A 84 -23.59 4.69 -10.22
C GLU A 84 -22.78 5.40 -9.13
N THR A 85 -23.33 5.51 -7.91
CA THR A 85 -22.60 6.09 -6.78
C THR A 85 -21.62 5.07 -6.19
N PRO A 86 -20.32 5.38 -6.07
CA PRO A 86 -19.36 4.52 -5.39
C PRO A 86 -19.75 4.32 -3.92
N VAL A 87 -19.70 3.07 -3.48
CA VAL A 87 -19.90 2.66 -2.09
C VAL A 87 -18.54 2.28 -1.50
N ASP A 88 -18.26 2.76 -0.30
CA ASP A 88 -17.03 2.41 0.43
C ASP A 88 -17.05 0.94 0.86
N ILE A 89 -15.92 0.24 0.65
CA ILE A 89 -15.70 -1.15 1.05
C ILE A 89 -14.62 -1.17 2.14
N PRO A 90 -14.99 -0.97 3.42
CA PRO A 90 -14.04 -1.01 4.52
C PRO A 90 -13.47 -2.41 4.73
N THR A 91 -12.20 -2.47 5.14
CA THR A 91 -11.56 -3.73 5.55
C THR A 91 -11.98 -4.10 6.96
N ASP A 92 -13.16 -4.72 7.07
CA ASP A 92 -13.73 -5.22 8.34
C ASP A 92 -14.23 -6.68 8.16
N PRO A 93 -13.72 -7.65 8.94
CA PRO A 93 -14.11 -9.05 8.82
C PRO A 93 -15.54 -9.37 9.32
N SER A 94 -16.16 -8.47 10.08
CA SER A 94 -17.50 -8.63 10.67
C SER A 94 -18.64 -8.27 9.71
N LEU A 95 -18.33 -7.51 8.66
CA LEU A 95 -19.31 -7.06 7.67
C LEU A 95 -19.62 -8.14 6.60
N PRO A 96 -20.64 -7.94 5.75
CA PRO A 96 -20.92 -8.86 4.65
C PRO A 96 -19.71 -9.06 3.72
N LEU A 97 -19.55 -10.28 3.22
CA LEU A 97 -18.43 -10.66 2.35
C LEU A 97 -18.48 -9.89 1.02
N VAL A 98 -17.37 -9.24 0.69
CA VAL A 98 -17.10 -8.66 -0.63
C VAL A 98 -15.74 -9.16 -1.11
N ALA A 99 -15.73 -9.89 -2.23
CA ALA A 99 -14.52 -10.47 -2.79
C ALA A 99 -14.52 -10.43 -4.32
N MET A 100 -13.34 -10.37 -4.92
CA MET A 100 -13.14 -10.35 -6.36
C MET A 100 -12.36 -11.59 -6.82
N ALA A 101 -12.94 -12.35 -7.75
CA ALA A 101 -12.22 -13.38 -8.49
C ALA A 101 -11.35 -12.71 -9.56
N PHE A 102 -10.03 -12.77 -9.42
CA PHE A 102 -9.10 -12.04 -10.30
C PHE A 102 -8.28 -12.95 -11.21
N LYS A 103 -8.24 -14.26 -10.93
CA LYS A 103 -7.53 -15.23 -11.76
C LYS A 103 -8.19 -16.60 -11.70
N LEU A 104 -8.31 -17.23 -12.87
CA LEU A 104 -8.72 -18.62 -13.03
C LEU A 104 -7.54 -19.42 -13.55
N GLU A 105 -7.32 -20.60 -12.99
CA GLU A 105 -6.24 -21.49 -13.41
C GLU A 105 -6.76 -22.93 -13.47
N GLU A 106 -6.65 -23.56 -14.63
CA GLU A 106 -6.97 -24.97 -14.81
C GLU A 106 -5.69 -25.79 -14.68
N GLY A 107 -5.63 -26.60 -13.63
CA GLY A 107 -4.51 -27.50 -13.37
C GLY A 107 -4.92 -28.97 -13.45
N ARG A 108 -3.94 -29.85 -13.25
CA ARG A 108 -4.13 -31.31 -13.21
C ARG A 108 -5.18 -31.76 -12.17
N PHE A 109 -5.40 -30.97 -11.13
CA PHE A 109 -6.32 -31.27 -10.02
C PHE A 109 -7.66 -30.54 -10.12
N GLY A 110 -7.95 -29.89 -11.25
CA GLY A 110 -9.16 -29.11 -11.47
C GLY A 110 -8.91 -27.61 -11.55
N GLN A 111 -9.99 -26.84 -11.46
CA GLN A 111 -9.96 -25.39 -11.59
C GLN A 111 -9.74 -24.71 -10.23
N LEU A 112 -8.76 -23.81 -10.18
CA LEU A 112 -8.51 -22.89 -9.07
C LEU A 112 -9.04 -21.49 -9.42
N THR A 113 -9.74 -20.88 -8.47
CA THR A 113 -10.20 -19.49 -8.57
C THR A 113 -9.53 -18.67 -7.48
N TYR A 114 -8.66 -17.74 -7.86
CA TYR A 114 -7.98 -16.84 -6.94
C TYR A 114 -8.90 -15.67 -6.61
N LEU A 115 -9.08 -15.45 -5.31
CA LEU A 115 -9.97 -14.44 -4.76
C LEU A 115 -9.17 -13.42 -3.96
N ARG A 116 -9.53 -12.14 -4.09
CA ARG A 116 -9.16 -11.09 -3.14
C ARG A 116 -10.38 -10.76 -2.29
N VAL A 117 -10.29 -10.97 -0.98
CA VAL A 117 -11.30 -10.52 -0.02
C VAL A 117 -11.00 -9.07 0.37
N TYR A 118 -11.99 -8.19 0.23
CA TYR A 118 -11.90 -6.78 0.60
C TYR A 118 -12.57 -6.52 1.96
N GLN A 119 -13.70 -7.18 2.21
CA GLN A 119 -14.54 -7.03 3.38
C GLN A 119 -15.16 -8.38 3.77
N GLY A 120 -15.43 -8.57 5.06
CA GLY A 120 -16.08 -9.75 5.58
C GLY A 120 -15.16 -10.97 5.65
N THR A 121 -15.77 -12.14 5.81
CA THR A 121 -15.04 -13.41 5.98
C THR A 121 -15.60 -14.47 5.03
N LEU A 122 -14.72 -15.10 4.24
CA LEU A 122 -15.03 -16.31 3.47
C LEU A 122 -14.75 -17.53 4.36
N LYS A 123 -15.74 -18.42 4.52
CA LYS A 123 -15.66 -19.62 5.36
C LYS A 123 -15.57 -20.88 4.51
#